data_AF-A0A7X8X122-F1
#
_entry.id   AF-A0A7X8X122-F1
#
_cell.length_a   1.000
_cell.length_b   1.000
_cell.length_c   1.000
_cell.angle_alpha   90.00
_cell.angle_beta   90.00
_cell.angle_gamma   90.00
#
_symmetry.space_group_name_H-M   'P 1'
#
loop_
_entity.id
_entity.type
_entity.pdbx_description
1 polymer ?
#
loop_
_entity_poly.entity_id
_entity_poly.type
_entity_poly.pdbx_seq_one_letter_code
_entity_poly.pdbx_strand_id
1 'polypeptide(L)'
;MSINIKKHKNILKEKKTFDKMLKIYCKKKHQSKELCKECLEIQNYVYKRIEMCPFILNKPFCAYCKIQCYKKEMKEKVIKIMKFSGPKMMFRTPIQSFRHVFQMIKYKRKKRG
;
A
#
# COMPACT_ATOMS: atom_id res chain seq x y z
N MET A 1 20.68 6.43 -17.67
CA MET A 1 20.86 6.24 -16.21
C MET A 1 19.64 6.61 -15.33
N SER A 2 18.88 7.66 -15.66
CA SER A 2 17.88 8.27 -14.73
C SER A 2 16.63 7.43 -14.42
N ILE A 3 16.26 6.50 -15.30
CA ILE A 3 15.05 5.67 -15.18
C ILE A 3 15.19 4.63 -14.05
N ASN A 4 16.38 4.02 -13.91
CA ASN A 4 16.62 2.97 -12.91
C ASN A 4 16.65 3.56 -11.48
N ILE A 5 17.14 4.79 -11.34
CA ILE A 5 17.15 5.53 -10.06
C ILE A 5 15.72 5.88 -9.63
N LYS A 6 14.87 6.36 -10.55
CA LYS A 6 13.45 6.63 -10.25
C LYS A 6 12.69 5.35 -9.89
N LYS A 7 12.93 4.25 -10.62
CA LYS A 7 12.37 2.93 -10.33
C LYS A 7 12.72 2.47 -8.91
N HIS A 8 14.00 2.51 -8.55
CA HIS A 8 14.47 2.13 -7.22
C HIS A 8 13.88 3.03 -6.12
N LYS A 9 13.82 4.35 -6.32
CA LYS A 9 13.19 5.29 -5.38
C LYS A 9 11.71 4.97 -5.14
N ASN A 10 10.95 4.61 -6.17
CA ASN A 10 9.54 4.26 -6.03
C ASN A 10 9.34 2.94 -5.27
N ILE A 11 10.16 1.92 -5.56
CA ILE A 11 10.16 0.64 -4.83
C ILE A 11 10.40 0.89 -3.33
N LEU A 12 11.43 1.67 -2.99
CA LEU A 12 11.73 1.99 -1.59
C LEU A 12 10.60 2.74 -0.90
N LYS A 13 9.93 3.67 -1.59
CA LYS A 13 8.77 4.40 -1.04
C LYS A 13 7.58 3.49 -0.75
N GLU A 14 7.25 2.59 -1.69
CA GLU A 14 6.18 1.60 -1.51
C GLU A 14 6.49 0.64 -0.36
N LYS A 15 7.71 0.08 -0.33
CA LYS A 15 8.18 -0.80 0.75
C LYS A 15 8.10 -0.12 2.12
N LYS A 16 8.62 1.12 2.23
CA LYS A 16 8.54 1.93 3.47
C LYS A 16 7.12 2.24 3.91
N THR A 17 6.23 2.51 2.96
CA THR A 17 4.81 2.78 3.26
C THR A 17 4.14 1.53 3.82
N PHE A 18 4.35 0.39 3.17
CA PHE A 18 3.80 -0.88 3.62
C PHE A 18 4.36 -1.30 4.99
N ASP A 19 5.66 -1.13 5.23
CA ASP A 19 6.29 -1.42 6.52
C ASP A 19 5.65 -0.65 7.68
N LYS A 20 5.35 0.64 7.48
CA LYS A 20 4.62 1.45 8.48
C LYS A 20 3.22 0.90 8.75
N MET A 21 2.47 0.53 7.71
CA MET A 21 1.13 -0.07 7.86
C MET A 21 1.19 -1.38 8.63
N LEU A 22 2.15 -2.23 8.28
CA LEU A 22 2.33 -3.55 8.87
C LEU A 22 2.75 -3.47 10.33
N LYS A 23 3.66 -2.56 10.69
CA LYS A 23 4.06 -2.30 12.09
C LYS A 23 2.89 -1.87 12.96
N ILE A 24 2.03 -0.97 12.46
CA ILE A 24 0.80 -0.54 13.17
C ILE A 24 -0.14 -1.73 13.40
N TYR A 25 -0.30 -2.58 12.37
CA TYR A 25 -1.13 -3.78 12.46
C TYR A 25 -0.57 -4.77 13.47
N CYS A 26 0.71 -5.14 13.36
CA CYS A 26 1.38 -6.09 14.24
C CYS A 26 1.33 -5.64 15.70
N LYS A 27 1.68 -4.38 15.98
CA LYS A 27 1.69 -3.82 17.35
C LYS A 27 0.30 -3.82 17.98
N LYS A 28 -0.77 -3.59 17.22
CA LYS A 28 -2.13 -3.54 17.76
C LYS A 28 -2.82 -4.90 17.81
N LYS A 29 -2.57 -5.77 16.83
CA LYS A 29 -3.23 -7.08 16.73
C LYS A 29 -2.50 -8.16 17.52
N HIS A 30 -1.18 -8.17 17.47
CA HIS A 30 -0.34 -9.19 18.11
C HIS A 30 0.40 -8.66 19.35
N GLN A 31 0.23 -7.36 19.68
CA GLN A 31 0.84 -6.72 20.84
C GLN A 31 2.38 -6.85 20.94
N SER A 32 3.02 -7.27 19.85
CA SER A 32 4.47 -7.39 19.78
C SER A 32 5.12 -6.03 19.54
N LYS A 33 6.28 -5.80 20.16
CA LYS A 33 7.13 -4.64 19.89
C LYS A 33 7.78 -4.74 18.50
N GLU A 34 7.95 -5.95 17.97
CA GLU A 34 8.58 -6.25 16.70
C GLU A 34 7.62 -6.93 15.70
N LEU A 35 8.04 -7.04 14.44
CA LEU A 35 7.28 -7.79 13.44
C LEU A 35 7.30 -9.28 13.78
N CYS A 36 6.13 -9.86 14.08
CA CYS A 36 6.01 -11.29 14.31
C CYS A 36 6.25 -12.08 13.01
N LYS A 37 6.50 -13.39 13.12
CA LYS A 37 6.75 -14.29 11.97
C LYS A 37 5.69 -14.14 10.87
N GLU A 38 4.41 -14.17 11.24
CA GLU A 38 3.30 -14.03 10.29
C GLU A 38 3.31 -12.69 9.54
N CYS A 39 3.61 -11.57 10.23
CA CYS A 39 3.71 -10.27 9.58
C CYS A 39 4.95 -10.21 8.67
N LEU A 40 6.06 -10.83 9.07
CA LEU A 40 7.28 -10.91 8.29
C LEU A 40 7.08 -11.68 6.97
N GLU A 41 6.31 -12.77 7.00
CA GLU A 41 5.94 -13.52 5.79
C GLU A 41 5.11 -12.66 4.82
N ILE A 42 4.13 -11.91 5.35
CA ILE A 42 3.33 -10.99 4.54
C ILE A 42 4.23 -9.90 3.95
N GLN A 43 5.18 -9.37 4.73
CA GLN A 43 6.13 -8.36 4.27
C GLN A 43 6.98 -8.86 3.11
N ASN A 44 7.61 -10.03 3.27
CA ASN A 44 8.45 -10.63 2.25
C ASN A 44 7.68 -10.92 0.98
N TYR A 45 6.44 -11.41 1.12
CA TYR A 45 5.55 -11.62 -0.01
C TYR A 45 5.26 -10.31 -0.77
N VAL A 46 4.89 -9.24 -0.07
CA VAL A 46 4.61 -7.94 -0.68
C VAL A 46 5.86 -7.34 -1.33
N TYR A 47 7.02 -7.47 -0.72
CA TYR A 47 8.29 -6.96 -1.27
C TYR A 47 8.61 -7.61 -2.61
N LYS A 48 8.53 -8.95 -2.67
CA LYS A 48 8.71 -9.69 -3.92
C LYS A 48 7.75 -9.23 -5.01
N ARG A 49 6.49 -8.94 -4.67
CA ARG A 49 5.49 -8.42 -5.62
C ARG A 49 5.76 -6.99 -6.08
N ILE A 50 6.28 -6.12 -5.21
CA ILE A 50 6.66 -4.75 -5.57
C ILE A 50 7.84 -4.75 -6.55
N GLU A 51 8.83 -5.61 -6.31
CA GLU A 51 10.03 -5.71 -7.16
C GLU A 51 9.74 -6.24 -8.55
N MET A 52 8.83 -7.21 -8.65
CA MET A 52 8.37 -7.78 -9.92
C MET A 52 7.28 -6.94 -10.61
N CYS A 53 6.90 -5.78 -10.06
CA CYS A 53 5.80 -4.98 -10.59
C CYS A 53 6.18 -4.30 -11.92
N PRO A 54 5.49 -4.57 -13.04
CA PRO A 54 5.76 -3.93 -14.32
C PRO A 54 5.35 -2.44 -14.33
N PHE A 55 4.41 -2.05 -13.46
CA PHE A 55 3.84 -0.69 -13.42
C PHE A 55 4.51 0.25 -12.40
N ILE A 56 5.68 -0.10 -11.86
CA ILE A 56 6.30 0.63 -10.73
C ILE A 56 6.60 2.12 -10.97
N LEU A 57 6.74 2.54 -12.24
CA LEU A 57 6.99 3.94 -12.60
C LEU A 57 5.70 4.79 -12.67
N ASN A 58 4.61 4.21 -13.18
CA ASN A 58 3.31 4.87 -13.36
C ASN A 58 2.19 4.01 -12.77
N LYS A 59 2.32 3.67 -11.48
CA LYS A 59 1.44 2.69 -10.84
C LYS A 59 0.11 3.35 -10.42
N PRO A 60 -1.06 2.84 -10.85
CA PRO A 60 -2.30 3.12 -10.13
C PRO A 60 -2.29 2.41 -8.77
N PHE A 61 -3.21 2.71 -7.85
CA PHE A 61 -3.27 1.99 -6.57
C PHE A 61 -3.43 0.48 -6.82
N CYS A 62 -2.74 -0.35 -6.02
CA CYS A 62 -2.81 -1.82 -6.13
C CYS A 62 -4.25 -2.36 -6.18
N ALA A 63 -5.18 -1.68 -5.50
CA ALA A 63 -6.61 -2.03 -5.48
C ALA A 63 -7.29 -1.92 -6.86
N TYR A 64 -6.81 -1.04 -7.73
CA TYR A 64 -7.34 -0.80 -9.09
C TYR A 64 -6.44 -1.37 -10.19
N CYS A 65 -5.45 -2.19 -9.83
CA CYS A 65 -4.57 -2.79 -10.81
C CYS A 65 -5.35 -3.79 -11.66
N LYS A 66 -5.19 -3.73 -12.99
CA LYS A 66 -5.89 -4.63 -13.94
C LYS A 66 -5.41 -6.09 -13.86
N ILE A 67 -4.21 -6.32 -13.33
CA ILE A 67 -3.61 -7.67 -13.23
C ILE A 67 -3.87 -8.34 -11.87
N GLN A 68 -4.15 -9.65 -11.90
CA GLN A 68 -4.24 -10.46 -10.69
C GLN A 68 -2.83 -10.84 -10.17
N CYS A 69 -2.16 -9.88 -9.52
CA CYS A 69 -0.78 -10.05 -9.03
C CYS A 69 -0.69 -10.77 -7.66
N TYR A 70 -1.76 -10.73 -6.86
CA TYR A 70 -1.82 -11.35 -5.53
C TYR A 70 -2.58 -12.68 -5.56
N LYS A 71 -2.09 -13.69 -4.82
CA LYS A 71 -2.91 -14.84 -4.41
C LYS A 71 -4.11 -14.33 -3.61
N LYS A 72 -5.31 -14.91 -3.81
CA LYS A 72 -6.55 -14.46 -3.17
C LYS A 72 -6.40 -14.33 -1.65
N GLU A 73 -5.89 -15.37 -1.00
CA GLU A 73 -5.68 -15.39 0.47
C GLU A 73 -4.74 -14.28 0.96
N MET A 74 -3.60 -14.08 0.27
CA MET A 74 -2.66 -13.02 0.62
C MET A 74 -3.22 -11.63 0.32
N LYS A 75 -4.04 -11.49 -0.71
CA LYS A 75 -4.73 -10.24 -1.04
C LYS A 75 -5.67 -9.84 0.09
N GLU A 76 -6.43 -10.78 0.64
CA GLU A 76 -7.33 -10.53 1.75
C GLU A 76 -6.59 -10.11 3.02
N LYS A 77 -5.47 -10.78 3.35
CA LYS A 77 -4.59 -10.38 4.46
C LYS A 77 -4.07 -8.95 4.29
N VAL A 78 -3.57 -8.60 3.09
CA VAL A 78 -3.09 -7.25 2.79
C VAL A 78 -4.22 -6.22 2.86
N ILE A 79 -5.41 -6.52 2.34
CA ILE A 79 -6.57 -5.63 2.45
C ILE A 79 -6.97 -5.42 3.91
N LYS A 80 -6.95 -6.46 4.76
CA LYS A 80 -7.20 -6.33 6.20
C LYS A 80 -6.20 -5.38 6.85
N ILE A 81 -4.91 -5.52 6.55
CA ILE A 81 -3.86 -4.61 7.03
C ILE A 81 -4.09 -3.18 6.54
N MET A 82 -4.41 -3.00 5.25
CA MET A 82 -4.69 -1.67 4.68
C MET A 82 -5.95 -1.03 5.28
N LYS A 83 -7.03 -1.79 5.49
CA LYS A 83 -8.26 -1.28 6.14
C LYS A 83 -8.02 -0.90 7.61
N PHE A 84 -7.19 -1.66 8.32
CA PHE A 84 -6.90 -1.42 9.72
C PHE A 84 -5.91 -0.25 9.93
N SER A 85 -4.85 -0.21 9.12
CA SER A 85 -3.76 0.76 9.24
C SER A 85 -3.96 2.01 8.38
N GLY A 86 -4.78 1.94 7.33
CA GLY A 86 -5.11 3.04 6.41
C GLY A 86 -5.66 4.29 7.10
N PRO A 87 -6.77 4.21 7.87
CA PRO A 87 -7.28 5.37 8.61
C PRO A 87 -6.24 5.89 9.60
N LYS A 88 -5.51 4.99 10.28
CA LYS A 88 -4.45 5.36 11.25
C LYS A 88 -3.25 6.06 10.60
N MET A 89 -2.93 5.78 9.34
CA MET A 89 -1.90 6.49 8.58
C MET A 89 -2.40 7.86 8.09
N MET A 90 -3.68 7.97 7.74
CA MET A 90 -4.30 9.25 7.33
C MET A 90 -4.25 10.30 8.46
N PHE A 91 -4.32 9.87 9.72
CA PHE A 91 -4.14 10.76 10.88
C PHE A 91 -2.68 11.22 11.12
N ARG A 92 -1.67 10.56 10.53
CA ARG A 92 -0.25 10.82 10.83
C ARG A 92 0.50 11.57 9.72
N THR A 93 -0.01 11.55 8.49
CA THR A 93 0.53 12.32 7.36
C THR A 93 -0.62 12.98 6.59
N PRO A 94 -1.10 14.16 7.05
CA PRO A 94 -2.35 14.76 6.56
C PRO A 94 -2.31 15.26 5.10
N ILE A 95 -1.15 15.49 4.49
CA ILE A 95 -1.08 16.31 3.26
C ILE A 95 -1.30 15.52 1.95
N GLN A 96 -1.08 14.20 1.90
CA GLN A 96 -1.28 13.40 0.67
C GLN A 96 -2.69 12.79 0.52
N SER A 97 -3.45 12.66 1.61
CA SER A 97 -4.77 11.99 1.61
C SER A 97 -5.88 12.89 1.07
N PHE A 98 -5.81 14.21 1.27
CA PHE A 98 -6.86 15.13 0.79
C PHE A 98 -6.95 15.21 -0.74
N ARG A 99 -5.82 15.12 -1.47
CA ARG A 99 -5.84 15.18 -2.95
C ARG A 99 -6.51 13.95 -3.59
N HIS A 100 -6.55 12.81 -2.89
CA HIS A 100 -7.19 11.60 -3.40
C HIS A 100 -8.70 11.60 -3.16
N VAL A 101 -9.13 12.07 -1.99
CA VAL A 101 -10.56 12.23 -1.66
C VAL A 101 -11.21 13.31 -2.54
N PHE A 102 -10.53 14.44 -2.77
CA PHE A 102 -11.07 15.51 -3.64
C PHE A 102 -11.23 15.07 -5.09
N GLN A 103 -10.31 14.25 -5.63
CA GLN A 103 -10.45 13.68 -6.98
C GLN A 103 -11.60 12.67 -7.06
N MET A 104 -11.81 11.85 -6.03
CA MET A 104 -12.95 10.95 -5.94
C MET A 104 -14.30 11.70 -5.92
N ILE A 105 -14.38 12.81 -5.18
CA ILE A 105 -15.60 13.64 -5.09
C ILE A 105 -15.86 14.38 -6.41
N LYS A 106 -14.82 14.94 -7.05
CA LYS A 106 -14.95 15.65 -8.33
C LYS A 106 -15.38 14.71 -9.46
N TYR A 107 -14.92 13.46 -9.48
CA TYR A 107 -15.33 12.45 -10.46
C TYR A 107 -16.78 12.00 -10.25
N LYS A 108 -17.25 11.88 -8.99
CA LYS A 108 -18.65 11.56 -8.67
C LYS A 108 -19.64 12.68 -9.07
N ARG A 109 -19.25 13.95 -8.93
CA ARG A 109 -20.10 15.09 -9.32
C ARG A 109 -20.30 15.21 -10.83
N LYS A 110 -19.29 14.88 -11.65
CA LYS A 110 -19.34 14.99 -13.11
C LYS A 110 -20.22 13.92 -13.79
N LYS A 111 -20.58 12.84 -13.09
CA LYS A 111 -21.39 11.72 -13.64
C LYS A 111 -22.87 11.80 -13.27
N ARG A 112 -23.31 12.91 -12.68
CA ARG A 112 -24.67 13.13 -12.16
C ARG A 112 -25.32 14.40 -12.70
N GLY A 113 -24.70 15.04 -13.68
CA GLY A 113 -25.25 16.13 -14.49
C GLY A 113 -25.13 15.74 -15.95
#